data_AF-A0A7S9ITX3-F1
#
_entry.id   AF-A0A7S9ITX3-F1
#
_cell.length_a   1.000
_cell.length_b   1.000
_cell.length_c   1.000
_cell.angle_alpha   90.00
_cell.angle_beta   90.00
_cell.angle_gamma   90.00
#
_symmetry.space_group_name_H-M   'P 1'
#
loop_
_entity.id
_entity.type
_entity.pdbx_description
1 polymer ?
#
loop_
_entity_poly.entity_id
_entity_poly.type
_entity_poly.pdbx_seq_one_letter_code
_entity_poly.pdbx_strand_id
1 'polypeptide(L)'
;RLCPLSLDVVSNPTIYGNLCFESDMSSRPLPNTIQVPQNLDNEAQPRIPRPKNKWILYRQSKSAEVIRSNPGITATEISRVVSEWWKNETPEVKAYWQAMAEE
;
A
#
# COMPACT_ATOMS: atom_id res chain seq x y z
N ARG A 1 -19.76 12.58 0.79
CA ARG A 1 -20.08 14.03 0.85
C ARG A 1 -19.17 14.71 -0.17
N LEU A 2 -19.68 14.96 -1.38
CA LEU A 2 -18.92 15.65 -2.43
C LEU A 2 -18.88 17.13 -2.07
N CYS A 3 -17.69 17.73 -2.07
CA CYS A 3 -17.52 19.17 -1.88
C CYS A 3 -18.20 19.89 -3.06
N PRO A 4 -19.08 20.87 -2.82
CA PRO A 4 -19.66 21.65 -3.91
C PRO A 4 -18.56 22.49 -4.55
N LEU A 5 -18.22 22.18 -5.80
CA LEU A 5 -17.39 23.04 -6.62
C LEU A 5 -18.16 24.34 -6.85
N SER A 6 -17.54 25.47 -6.55
CA SER A 6 -18.10 26.79 -6.79
C SER A 6 -18.41 26.95 -8.28
N LEU A 7 -19.58 27.55 -8.58
CA LEU A 7 -20.22 27.61 -9.90
C LEU A 7 -19.39 28.32 -10.98
N ASP A 8 -18.26 28.92 -10.61
CA ASP A 8 -17.38 29.71 -11.48
C ASP A 8 -16.11 28.97 -11.92
N VAL A 9 -15.91 27.71 -11.49
CA VAL A 9 -14.81 26.87 -12.01
C VAL A 9 -15.33 26.13 -13.24
N VAL A 10 -15.13 26.73 -14.41
CA VAL A 10 -15.25 26.01 -15.68
C VAL A 10 -14.15 24.94 -15.69
N SER A 11 -14.49 23.70 -15.36
CA SER A 11 -13.60 22.56 -15.43
C SER A 11 -13.17 22.37 -16.88
N ASN A 12 -11.97 22.85 -17.24
CA ASN A 12 -11.38 22.57 -18.55
C ASN A 12 -10.82 21.14 -18.52
N PRO A 13 -11.47 20.16 -19.19
CA PRO A 13 -11.07 18.77 -19.12
C PRO A 13 -9.70 18.52 -19.80
N THR A 14 -9.24 19.47 -20.62
CA THR A 14 -7.97 19.37 -21.35
C THR A 14 -6.74 19.38 -20.44
N ILE A 15 -6.86 19.88 -19.20
CA ILE A 15 -5.75 19.95 -18.24
C ILE A 15 -5.47 18.57 -17.60
N TYR A 16 -6.47 17.70 -17.53
CA TYR A 16 -6.39 16.44 -16.78
C TYR A 16 -5.93 15.24 -17.61
N GLY A 17 -5.51 15.45 -18.86
CA GLY A 17 -5.14 14.39 -19.79
C GLY A 17 -6.35 13.57 -20.26
N ASN A 18 -6.16 12.75 -21.30
CA ASN A 18 -7.23 11.88 -21.79
C ASN A 18 -7.65 10.88 -20.70
N LEU A 19 -8.88 11.02 -20.21
CA LEU A 19 -9.51 10.03 -19.34
C LEU A 19 -9.82 8.77 -20.16
N CYS A 20 -8.92 7.78 -20.12
CA CYS A 20 -9.20 6.44 -20.62
C CYS A 20 -10.14 5.72 -19.65
N PHE A 21 -11.45 5.76 -19.94
CA PHE A 21 -12.47 4.90 -19.33
C PHE A 21 -12.92 3.86 -20.37
N GLU A 22 -12.02 2.96 -20.76
CA GLU A 22 -12.41 1.75 -21.48
C GLU A 22 -12.93 0.75 -20.44
N SER A 23 -14.24 0.81 -20.20
CA SER A 23 -14.96 -0.22 -19.45
C SER A 23 -15.17 -1.43 -20.36
N ASP A 24 -14.42 -2.52 -20.12
CA ASP A 24 -14.58 -3.81 -20.80
C ASP A 24 -15.95 -4.44 -20.45
N MET A 25 -16.94 -4.14 -21.27
CA MET A 25 -18.26 -4.79 -21.27
C MET A 25 -18.63 -5.12 -22.71
N SER A 26 -17.98 -6.15 -23.29
CA SER A 26 -18.66 -7.01 -24.25
C SER A 26 -18.00 -8.38 -24.34
N SER A 27 -18.84 -9.40 -24.13
CA SER A 27 -18.61 -10.83 -24.33
C SER A 27 -17.76 -11.20 -25.55
N ARG A 28 -16.79 -12.09 -25.31
CA ARG A 28 -15.77 -12.66 -26.23
C ARG A 28 -16.32 -13.16 -27.58
N PRO A 29 -15.46 -13.11 -28.60
CA PRO A 29 -15.18 -14.29 -29.42
C PRO A 29 -13.67 -14.60 -29.51
N LEU A 30 -13.29 -15.87 -29.28
CA LEU A 30 -12.08 -16.48 -29.89
C LEU A 30 -12.48 -16.90 -31.33
N PRO A 31 -11.60 -17.03 -32.36
CA PRO A 31 -10.16 -17.33 -32.28
C PRO A 31 -9.27 -16.64 -33.36
N ASN A 32 -8.05 -16.25 -33.01
CA ASN A 32 -6.86 -16.64 -33.78
C ASN A 32 -5.60 -16.40 -32.96
N THR A 33 -4.80 -17.45 -32.81
CA THR A 33 -3.56 -17.50 -32.05
C THR A 33 -2.53 -16.54 -32.66
N ILE A 34 -2.52 -15.28 -32.20
CA ILE A 34 -1.29 -14.50 -32.18
C ILE A 34 -0.58 -14.87 -30.89
N GLN A 35 0.48 -15.66 -31.06
CA GLN A 35 1.37 -16.08 -30.00
C GLN A 35 1.90 -14.83 -29.29
N VAL A 36 1.44 -14.60 -28.06
CA VAL A 36 2.11 -13.69 -27.12
C VAL A 36 3.53 -14.23 -26.95
N PRO A 37 4.59 -13.47 -27.27
CA PRO A 37 5.92 -13.85 -26.83
C PRO A 37 5.90 -13.83 -25.30
N GLN A 38 5.86 -15.03 -24.72
CA GLN A 38 6.19 -15.26 -23.33
C GLN A 38 7.69 -15.00 -23.22
N ASN A 39 8.09 -13.79 -22.79
CA ASN A 39 9.38 -13.39 -22.19
C ASN A 39 9.53 -11.88 -22.34
N LEU A 40 8.92 -11.11 -21.43
CA LEU A 40 9.54 -9.86 -20.99
C LEU A 40 9.80 -10.04 -19.51
N ASP A 41 11.08 -10.17 -19.20
CA ASP A 41 11.62 -10.31 -17.86
C ASP A 41 10.94 -9.32 -16.91
N ASN A 42 10.53 -9.84 -15.76
CA ASN A 42 10.16 -9.06 -14.58
C ASN A 42 11.42 -8.35 -14.06
N GLU A 43 11.99 -7.44 -14.84
CA GLU A 43 12.89 -6.42 -14.33
C GLU A 43 12.03 -5.49 -13.47
N ALA A 44 11.87 -5.89 -12.21
CA ALA A 44 11.34 -5.04 -11.16
C ALA A 44 12.21 -3.79 -11.14
N GLN A 45 11.74 -2.74 -11.82
CA GLN A 45 12.34 -1.41 -11.80
C GLN A 45 12.75 -1.11 -10.35
N PRO A 46 14.02 -0.73 -10.11
CA PRO A 46 14.56 -0.60 -8.76
C PRO A 46 13.70 0.41 -7.99
N ARG A 47 12.78 -0.10 -7.17
CA ARG A 47 11.92 0.74 -6.35
C ARG A 47 12.77 1.26 -5.23
N ILE A 48 13.06 2.56 -5.26
CA ILE A 48 13.70 3.26 -4.16
C ILE A 48 12.85 2.98 -2.90
N PRO A 49 13.38 2.23 -1.90
CA PRO A 49 12.61 1.88 -0.73
C PRO A 49 12.32 3.15 0.06
N ARG A 50 11.08 3.27 0.56
CA ARG A 50 10.70 4.39 1.41
C ARG A 50 11.48 4.32 2.73
N PRO A 51 11.93 5.44 3.29
CA PRO A 51 12.49 5.45 4.64
C PRO A 51 11.45 4.87 5.61
N LYS A 52 11.91 4.02 6.53
CA LYS A 52 11.03 3.28 7.44
C LYS A 52 10.52 4.24 8.51
N ASN A 53 9.20 4.35 8.65
CA ASN A 53 8.63 5.13 9.75
C ASN A 53 8.73 4.37 11.09
N LYS A 54 8.52 5.11 12.20
CA LYS A 54 8.58 4.57 13.57
C LYS A 54 7.67 3.37 13.83
N TRP A 55 6.48 3.36 13.23
CA TRP A 55 5.53 2.25 13.37
C TRP A 55 6.01 0.99 12.65
N ILE A 56 6.60 1.11 11.47
CA ILE A 56 7.16 -0.03 10.73
C ILE A 56 8.30 -0.68 11.52
N LEU A 57 9.17 0.11 12.14
CA LEU A 57 10.24 -0.41 13.00
C LEU A 57 9.69 -1.15 14.23
N TYR A 58 8.75 -0.53 14.95
CA TYR A 58 8.09 -1.15 16.10
C TYR A 58 7.40 -2.47 15.73
N ARG A 59 6.63 -2.47 14.63
CA ARG A 59 5.93 -3.66 14.15
C ARG A 59 6.89 -4.77 13.75
N GLN A 60 8.01 -4.45 13.10
CA GLN A 60 9.03 -5.44 12.76
C GLN A 60 9.53 -6.17 14.01
N SER A 61 9.90 -5.42 15.05
CA SER A 61 10.34 -5.99 16.33
C SER A 61 9.26 -6.85 16.99
N LYS A 62 8.04 -6.33 17.14
CA LYS A 62 6.95 -7.02 17.85
C LYS A 62 6.35 -8.19 17.08
N SER A 63 6.29 -8.13 15.75
CA SER A 63 5.79 -9.25 14.95
C SER A 63 6.61 -10.51 15.11
N ALA A 64 7.94 -10.40 15.25
CA ALA A 64 8.81 -11.55 15.52
C ALA A 64 8.50 -12.22 16.87
N GLU A 65 8.18 -11.41 17.89
CA GLU A 65 7.72 -11.89 19.19
C GLU A 65 6.39 -12.65 19.09
N VAL A 66 5.42 -12.11 18.35
CA VAL A 66 4.09 -12.72 18.16
C VAL A 66 4.17 -14.03 17.36
N ILE A 67 4.96 -14.07 16.29
CA ILE A 67 5.14 -15.26 15.44
C ILE A 67 5.81 -16.39 16.24
N ARG A 68 6.80 -16.07 17.07
CA ARG A 68 7.48 -17.05 17.92
C ARG A 68 6.54 -17.69 18.94
N SER A 69 5.61 -16.92 19.50
CA SER A 69 4.61 -17.42 20.45
C SER A 69 3.45 -18.15 19.75
N ASN A 70 3.11 -17.76 18.52
CA ASN A 70 1.98 -18.30 17.76
C ASN A 70 2.41 -18.63 16.31
N PRO A 71 3.04 -19.79 16.08
CA PRO A 71 3.38 -20.22 14.73
C PRO A 71 2.11 -20.38 13.89
N GLY A 72 2.08 -19.77 12.71
CA GLY A 72 0.92 -19.82 11.80
C GLY A 72 -0.10 -18.70 11.97
N ILE A 73 0.15 -17.72 12.84
CA ILE A 73 -0.68 -16.51 12.94
C ILE A 73 -0.66 -15.71 11.62
N THR A 74 -1.82 -15.21 11.21
CA THR A 74 -1.96 -14.45 9.97
C THR A 74 -1.40 -13.02 10.11
N ALA A 75 -0.89 -12.45 9.02
CA ALA A 75 -0.38 -11.09 9.03
C ALA A 75 -1.43 -10.03 9.43
N THR A 76 -2.70 -10.30 9.14
CA THR A 76 -3.85 -9.50 9.57
C THR A 76 -3.95 -9.47 11.09
N GLU A 77 -3.89 -10.64 11.73
CA GLU A 77 -4.01 -10.74 13.18
C GLU A 77 -2.80 -10.12 13.90
N ILE A 78 -1.58 -10.34 13.39
CA ILE A 78 -0.39 -9.66 13.91
C ILE A 78 -0.58 -8.14 13.86
N SER A 79 -1.06 -7.61 12.73
CA SER A 79 -1.22 -6.17 12.56
C SER A 79 -2.28 -5.62 13.52
N ARG A 80 -3.36 -6.36 13.77
CA ARG A 80 -4.39 -6.02 14.75
C ARG A 80 -3.80 -5.93 16.16
N VAL A 81 -3.15 -7.00 16.63
CA VAL A 81 -2.57 -7.09 17.98
C VAL A 81 -1.50 -6.01 18.22
N VAL A 82 -0.55 -5.87 17.30
CA VAL A 82 0.55 -4.92 17.48
C VAL A 82 0.05 -3.47 17.42
N SER A 83 -1.03 -3.19 16.68
CA SER A 83 -1.62 -1.84 16.63
C SER A 83 -2.26 -1.47 17.96
N GLU A 84 -2.89 -2.44 18.65
CA GLU A 84 -3.43 -2.25 20.00
C GLU A 84 -2.29 -2.03 21.00
N TRP A 85 -1.20 -2.79 20.90
CA TRP A 85 -0.02 -2.60 21.75
C TRP A 85 0.57 -1.20 21.58
N TRP A 86 0.77 -0.74 20.34
CA TRP A 86 1.29 0.59 20.09
C TRP A 86 0.40 1.71 20.63
N LYS A 87 -0.93 1.56 20.59
CA LYS A 87 -1.82 2.54 21.22
C LYS A 87 -1.57 2.63 22.72
N ASN A 88 -1.46 1.49 23.40
CA ASN A 88 -1.27 1.39 24.84
C ASN A 88 0.19 1.55 25.30
N GLU A 89 1.14 1.59 24.37
CA GLU A 89 2.56 1.70 24.66
C GLU A 89 2.91 3.05 25.31
N THR A 90 3.90 3.01 26.19
CA THR A 90 4.41 4.19 26.92
C THR A 90 4.97 5.27 25.98
N PRO A 91 4.88 6.55 26.36
CA PRO A 91 5.41 7.64 25.54
C PRO A 91 6.92 7.54 25.32
N GLU A 92 7.67 7.00 26.28
CA GLU A 92 9.12 6.80 26.21
C GLU A 92 9.51 5.84 25.09
N VAL A 93 8.80 4.71 24.98
CA VAL A 93 9.03 3.73 23.91
C VAL A 93 8.64 4.33 22.55
N LYS A 94 7.53 5.06 22.47
CA LYS A 94 7.14 5.76 21.22
C LYS A 94 8.18 6.78 20.79
N ALA A 95 8.79 7.50 21.74
CA ALA A 95 9.86 8.46 21.49
C ALA A 95 11.15 7.75 21.02
N TYR A 96 11.51 6.61 21.63
CA TYR A 96 12.62 5.78 21.18
C TYR A 96 12.48 5.37 19.71
N TRP A 97 11.32 4.83 19.31
CA TRP A 97 11.09 4.43 17.92
C TRP A 97 10.96 5.61 16.96
N GLN A 98 10.58 6.79 17.47
CA GLN A 98 10.58 8.01 16.69
C GLN A 98 12.01 8.46 16.38
N ALA A 99 12.89 8.51 17.38
CA ALA A 99 14.30 8.83 17.18
C ALA A 99 14.96 7.85 16.19
N MET A 100 14.71 6.54 16.33
CA MET A 100 15.20 5.50 15.42
C MET A 100 14.69 5.63 13.97
N ALA A 101 13.60 6.35 13.73
CA ALA A 101 13.04 6.56 12.40
C ALA A 101 13.45 7.90 11.78
N GLU A 102 13.97 8.81 12.61
CA GLU A 102 14.52 10.10 12.20
C GLU A 102 16.02 10.00 11.87
N GLU A 103 16.68 8.94 12.34
CA GLU A 103 18.05 8.50 11.96
C GLU A 103 18.08 7.81 10.59
#